data_AF-A0A934EH51-F1
#
_entry.id   AF-A0A934EH51-F1
#
_cell.length_a   1.000
_cell.length_b   1.000
_cell.length_c   1.000
_cell.angle_alpha   90.00
_cell.angle_beta   90.00
_cell.angle_gamma   90.00
#
_symmetry.space_group_name_H-M   'P 1'
#
loop_
_entity.id
_entity.type
_entity.pdbx_description
1 polymer ?
#
loop_
_entity_poly.entity_id
_entity_poly.type
_entity_poly.pdbx_seq_one_letter_code
_entity_poly.pdbx_strand_id
1 'polypeptide(L)'
;MCICDLTEIFKTWLTPLIAVIAVYIAWQQWQTNENKFRLDRYDRRFKIYEDVRKIIGIIVQKGQATDEELLQFYQQTLEADFLFGPEIRLYINEIYNRGTQLQYWKKIYCDFTQKPPPDYDHKKVCDGMRHEFDWIKDQIVPVKAKFKKYLDLNDYGFFSRIKHSVLRLLRR
;
A
#
# COMPACT_ATOMS: atom_id res chain seq x y z
N MET A 1 -56.20 -39.14 8.64
CA MET A 1 -55.75 -37.74 8.64
C MET A 1 -54.65 -37.65 7.61
N CYS A 2 -54.94 -36.99 6.49
CA CYS A 2 -54.31 -37.25 5.20
C CYS A 2 -52.87 -36.74 5.13
N ILE A 3 -52.00 -37.54 4.53
CA ILE A 3 -50.63 -37.15 4.15
C ILE A 3 -50.66 -35.88 3.28
N CYS A 4 -51.77 -35.63 2.56
CA CYS A 4 -52.01 -34.43 1.76
C CYS A 4 -51.99 -33.12 2.57
N ASP A 5 -52.64 -33.06 3.74
CA ASP A 5 -52.72 -31.82 4.54
C ASP A 5 -51.34 -31.41 5.07
N LEU A 6 -50.53 -32.41 5.42
CA LEU A 6 -49.16 -32.23 5.88
C LEU A 6 -48.29 -31.63 4.76
N THR A 7 -48.47 -32.08 3.51
CA THR A 7 -47.72 -31.52 2.37
C THR A 7 -48.08 -30.08 2.03
N GLU A 8 -49.32 -29.64 2.26
CA GLU A 8 -49.73 -28.24 2.04
C GLU A 8 -49.16 -27.29 3.10
N ILE A 9 -49.12 -27.71 4.35
CA ILE A 9 -48.53 -26.94 5.46
C ILE A 9 -47.03 -26.75 5.21
N PHE A 10 -46.30 -27.80 4.83
CA PHE A 10 -44.86 -27.70 4.53
C PHE A 10 -44.57 -26.78 3.33
N LYS A 11 -45.38 -26.82 2.27
CA LYS A 11 -45.23 -25.92 1.11
C LYS A 11 -45.44 -24.45 1.47
N THR A 12 -46.40 -24.15 2.34
CA THR A 12 -46.72 -22.77 2.76
C THR A 12 -45.63 -22.14 3.62
N TRP A 13 -44.92 -22.95 4.41
CA TRP A 13 -43.80 -22.50 5.24
C TRP A 13 -42.46 -22.46 4.51
N LEU A 14 -42.32 -23.19 3.39
CA LEU A 14 -41.09 -23.24 2.62
C LEU A 14 -40.71 -21.87 2.05
N THR A 15 -41.67 -21.14 1.48
CA THR A 15 -41.44 -19.82 0.87
C THR A 15 -40.96 -18.76 1.88
N PRO A 16 -41.62 -18.53 3.03
CA PRO A 16 -41.12 -17.58 4.02
C PRO A 16 -39.80 -18.05 4.66
N LEU A 17 -39.60 -19.36 4.84
CA LEU A 17 -38.33 -19.90 5.34
C LEU A 17 -37.18 -19.61 4.37
N ILE A 18 -37.37 -19.87 3.08
CA ILE A 18 -36.38 -19.54 2.04
C ILE A 18 -36.13 -18.03 2.00
N ALA A 19 -37.17 -17.20 2.13
CA ALA A 19 -37.01 -15.75 2.17
C ALA A 19 -36.15 -15.29 3.36
N VAL A 20 -36.38 -15.83 4.57
CA VAL A 20 -35.58 -15.53 5.76
C VAL A 20 -34.13 -15.99 5.58
N ILE A 21 -33.91 -17.19 5.04
CA ILE A 21 -32.57 -17.72 4.75
C ILE A 21 -31.86 -16.84 3.71
N ALA A 22 -32.56 -16.41 2.65
CA ALA A 22 -32.00 -15.54 1.61
C ALA A 22 -31.59 -14.18 2.18
N VAL A 23 -32.42 -13.57 3.04
CA VAL A 23 -32.08 -12.31 3.74
C VAL A 23 -30.85 -12.50 4.63
N TYR A 24 -30.77 -13.62 5.36
CA TYR A 24 -29.62 -13.93 6.20
C TYR A 24 -28.32 -14.11 5.38
N ILE A 25 -28.39 -14.84 4.26
CA ILE A 25 -27.24 -15.04 3.36
C ILE A 25 -26.82 -13.70 2.75
N ALA A 26 -27.76 -12.87 2.28
CA ALA A 26 -27.45 -11.55 1.73
C ALA A 26 -26.77 -10.65 2.77
N TRP A 27 -27.21 -10.70 4.03
CA TRP A 27 -26.56 -9.97 5.12
C TRP A 27 -25.13 -10.48 5.39
N GLN A 28 -24.92 -11.79 5.41
CA GLN A 28 -23.59 -12.39 5.53
C GLN A 28 -22.68 -12.00 4.34
N GLN A 29 -23.20 -12.04 3.12
CA GLN A 29 -22.46 -11.65 1.91
C GLN A 29 -22.03 -10.18 1.94
N TRP A 30 -22.90 -9.29 2.42
CA TRP A 30 -22.54 -7.88 2.61
C TRP A 30 -21.37 -7.75 3.60
N GLN A 31 -21.46 -8.40 4.76
CA GLN A 31 -20.39 -8.36 5.76
C GLN A 31 -19.05 -8.91 5.21
N THR A 32 -19.09 -9.99 4.43
CA THR A 32 -17.90 -10.56 3.80
C THR A 32 -17.31 -9.64 2.72
N ASN A 33 -18.14 -9.05 1.86
CA ASN A 33 -17.68 -8.15 0.80
C ASN A 33 -16.98 -6.91 1.37
N GLU A 34 -17.50 -6.36 2.47
CA GLU A 34 -16.86 -5.21 3.13
C GLU A 34 -15.48 -5.56 3.69
N ASN A 35 -15.36 -6.71 4.37
CA ASN A 35 -14.07 -7.17 4.85
C ASN A 35 -13.07 -7.39 3.71
N LYS A 36 -13.55 -7.87 2.56
CA LYS A 36 -12.74 -8.03 1.36
C LYS A 36 -12.25 -6.68 0.80
N PHE A 37 -13.10 -5.65 0.74
CA PHE A 37 -12.69 -4.30 0.32
C PHE A 37 -11.64 -3.68 1.25
N ARG A 38 -11.78 -3.91 2.56
CA ARG A 38 -10.79 -3.44 3.55
C ARG A 38 -9.44 -4.13 3.38
N LEU A 39 -9.44 -5.45 3.19
CA LEU A 39 -8.23 -6.23 2.97
C LEU A 39 -7.55 -5.82 1.65
N ASP A 40 -8.30 -5.68 0.56
CA ASP A 40 -7.77 -5.27 -0.75
C ASP A 40 -7.07 -3.90 -0.68
N ARG A 41 -7.69 -2.92 0.01
CA ARG A 41 -7.06 -1.62 0.23
C ARG A 41 -5.77 -1.73 1.05
N TYR A 42 -5.79 -2.54 2.11
CA TYR A 42 -4.61 -2.77 2.94
C TYR A 42 -3.49 -3.39 2.12
N ASP A 43 -3.77 -4.46 1.37
CA ASP A 43 -2.78 -5.16 0.54
C ASP A 43 -2.15 -4.22 -0.50
N ARG A 44 -2.95 -3.39 -1.17
CA ARG A 44 -2.46 -2.40 -2.13
C ARG A 44 -1.57 -1.33 -1.48
N ARG A 45 -1.93 -0.85 -0.29
CA ARG A 45 -1.10 0.09 0.48
C ARG A 45 0.18 -0.57 0.99
N PHE A 46 0.09 -1.80 1.45
CA PHE A 46 1.22 -2.56 1.96
C PHE A 46 2.24 -2.84 0.85
N LYS A 47 1.77 -3.19 -0.35
CA LYS A 47 2.62 -3.39 -1.53
C LYS A 47 3.47 -2.16 -1.85
N ILE A 48 2.90 -0.96 -1.84
CA ILE A 48 3.65 0.28 -2.08
C ILE A 48 4.71 0.51 -0.99
N TYR A 49 4.37 0.22 0.26
CA TYR A 49 5.34 0.28 1.36
C TYR A 49 6.50 -0.71 1.14
N GLU A 50 6.23 -1.92 0.68
CA GLU A 50 7.25 -2.91 0.35
C GLU A 50 8.14 -2.44 -0.81
N ASP A 51 7.56 -1.89 -1.87
CA ASP A 51 8.31 -1.37 -3.03
C ASP A 51 9.25 -0.22 -2.62
N VAL A 52 8.79 0.69 -1.74
CA VAL A 52 9.62 1.76 -1.16
C VAL A 52 10.75 1.19 -0.31
N ARG A 53 10.47 0.21 0.56
CA ARG A 53 11.53 -0.42 1.37
C ARG A 53 12.53 -1.19 0.53
N LYS A 54 12.07 -1.81 -0.56
CA LYS A 54 12.89 -2.58 -1.48
C LYS A 54 13.92 -1.67 -2.16
N ILE A 55 13.49 -0.53 -2.73
CA ILE A 55 14.44 0.37 -3.41
C ILE A 55 15.46 0.97 -2.43
N ILE A 56 15.02 1.37 -1.22
CA ILE A 56 15.93 1.85 -0.17
C ILE A 56 16.94 0.74 0.19
N GLY A 57 16.47 -0.50 0.37
CA GLY A 57 17.32 -1.65 0.67
C GLY A 57 18.35 -1.94 -0.43
N ILE A 58 17.94 -1.89 -1.70
CA ILE A 58 18.82 -2.07 -2.85
C ILE A 58 19.95 -1.02 -2.82
N ILE A 59 19.59 0.26 -2.67
CA ILE A 59 20.56 1.37 -2.66
C ILE A 59 21.52 1.22 -1.49
N VAL A 60 21.02 0.94 -0.29
CA VAL A 60 21.86 0.78 0.92
C VAL A 60 22.80 -0.43 0.81
N GLN A 61 22.35 -1.53 0.21
CA GLN A 61 23.15 -2.74 0.05
C GLN A 61 24.21 -2.61 -1.05
N LYS A 62 23.84 -2.04 -2.21
CA LYS A 62 24.70 -1.99 -3.40
C LYS A 62 25.45 -0.66 -3.56
N GLY A 63 25.07 0.36 -2.80
CA GLY A 63 25.56 1.74 -2.96
C GLY A 63 24.96 2.49 -4.16
N GLN A 64 24.02 1.87 -4.90
CA GLN A 64 23.30 2.44 -6.04
C GLN A 64 22.11 1.56 -6.43
N ALA A 65 21.18 2.13 -7.21
CA ALA A 65 20.16 1.38 -7.95
C ALA A 65 20.40 1.56 -9.45
N THR A 66 20.01 0.58 -10.27
CA THR A 66 20.06 0.70 -11.73
C THR A 66 18.91 1.56 -12.27
N ASP A 67 19.02 2.01 -13.53
CA ASP A 67 17.94 2.71 -14.24
C ASP A 67 16.64 1.90 -14.20
N GLU A 68 16.75 0.59 -14.42
CA GLU A 68 15.61 -0.32 -14.44
C GLU A 68 14.98 -0.46 -13.05
N GLU A 69 15.80 -0.58 -11.99
CA GLU A 69 15.31 -0.66 -10.61
C GLU A 69 14.58 0.63 -10.20
N LEU A 70 15.11 1.81 -10.58
CA LEU A 70 14.47 3.11 -10.31
C LEU A 70 13.19 3.30 -11.13
N LEU A 71 13.19 2.95 -12.42
CA LEU A 71 12.01 3.04 -13.28
C LEU A 71 10.91 2.09 -12.80
N GLN A 72 11.28 0.85 -12.45
CA GLN A 72 10.34 -0.11 -11.89
C GLN A 72 9.74 0.41 -10.58
N PHE A 73 10.56 0.95 -9.68
CA PHE A 73 10.09 1.58 -8.45
C PHE A 73 9.09 2.70 -8.74
N TYR A 74 9.39 3.58 -9.69
CA TYR A 74 8.50 4.67 -10.08
C TYR A 74 7.14 4.15 -10.60
N GLN A 75 7.16 3.15 -11.49
CA GLN A 75 5.95 2.54 -12.05
C GLN A 75 5.09 1.85 -10.99
N GLN A 76 5.72 1.07 -10.11
CA GLN A 76 5.03 0.33 -9.05
C GLN A 76 4.38 1.25 -8.01
N THR A 77 4.88 2.49 -7.89
CA THR A 77 4.39 3.48 -6.93
C THR A 77 3.44 4.52 -7.52
N LEU A 78 3.08 4.43 -8.81
CA LEU A 78 2.11 5.35 -9.44
C LEU A 78 0.74 5.32 -8.78
N GLU A 79 0.28 4.14 -8.31
CA GLU A 79 -1.00 4.01 -7.62
C GLU A 79 -1.03 4.73 -6.25
N ALA A 80 0.12 5.21 -5.75
CA ALA A 80 0.19 5.90 -4.47
C ALA A 80 -0.67 7.17 -4.41
N ASP A 81 -0.86 7.85 -5.55
CA ASP A 81 -1.68 9.07 -5.67
C ASP A 81 -3.16 8.82 -5.29
N PHE A 82 -3.64 7.58 -5.44
CA PHE A 82 -5.03 7.21 -5.12
C PHE A 82 -5.18 6.57 -3.74
N LEU A 83 -4.09 6.03 -3.19
CA LEU A 83 -4.14 5.21 -1.97
C LEU A 83 -3.73 5.97 -0.71
N PHE A 84 -2.98 7.06 -0.87
CA PHE A 84 -2.38 7.86 0.19
C PHE A 84 -2.63 9.36 0.00
N GLY A 85 -2.30 10.14 1.04
CA GLY A 85 -2.23 11.59 0.92
C GLY A 85 -0.98 12.07 0.16
N PRO A 86 -0.93 13.37 -0.20
CA PRO A 86 0.15 13.96 -0.99
C PRO A 86 1.53 13.82 -0.33
N GLU A 87 1.59 13.67 1.00
CA GLU A 87 2.84 13.49 1.73
C GLU A 87 3.60 12.22 1.33
N ILE A 88 2.89 11.13 1.01
CA ILE A 88 3.51 9.87 0.60
C ILE A 88 4.00 9.98 -0.84
N ARG A 89 3.21 10.64 -1.71
CA ARG A 89 3.64 10.89 -3.09
C ARG A 89 4.91 11.73 -3.16
N LEU A 90 4.93 12.84 -2.43
CA LEU A 90 6.10 13.72 -2.37
C LEU A 90 7.34 12.97 -1.87
N TYR A 91 7.15 12.12 -0.85
CA TYR A 91 8.22 11.30 -0.31
C TYR A 91 8.75 10.25 -1.30
N ILE A 92 7.86 9.56 -2.03
CA ILE A 92 8.24 8.62 -3.08
C ILE A 92 9.02 9.33 -4.20
N ASN A 93 8.56 10.51 -4.62
CA ASN A 93 9.24 11.32 -5.63
C ASN A 93 10.62 11.79 -5.15
N GLU A 94 10.75 12.14 -3.86
CA GLU A 94 12.06 12.52 -3.30
C GLU A 94 13.05 11.34 -3.33
N ILE A 95 12.61 10.12 -2.97
CA ILE A 95 13.43 8.91 -3.07
C ILE A 95 13.88 8.67 -4.53
N TYR A 96 12.95 8.76 -5.48
CA TYR A 96 13.26 8.56 -6.89
C TYR A 96 14.26 9.61 -7.41
N ASN A 97 14.03 10.89 -7.10
CA ASN A 97 14.90 11.99 -7.51
C ASN A 97 16.31 11.82 -6.91
N ARG A 98 16.43 11.48 -5.63
CA ARG A 98 17.74 11.27 -5.01
C ARG A 98 18.43 10.01 -5.52
N GLY A 99 17.68 8.96 -5.82
CA GLY A 99 18.19 7.75 -6.47
C GLY A 99 18.79 8.04 -7.84
N THR A 100 18.08 8.84 -8.67
CA THR A 100 18.58 9.26 -9.99
C THR A 100 19.77 10.21 -9.89
N GLN A 101 19.81 11.11 -8.90
CA GLN A 101 20.99 11.96 -8.64
C GLN A 101 22.20 11.13 -8.22
N LEU A 102 22.04 10.17 -7.32
CA LEU A 102 23.11 9.26 -6.91
C LEU A 102 23.69 8.51 -8.12
N GLN A 103 22.82 8.04 -9.01
CA GLN A 103 23.21 7.37 -10.24
C GLN A 103 23.94 8.31 -11.21
N TYR A 104 23.48 9.55 -11.35
CA TYR A 104 24.18 10.56 -12.13
C TYR A 104 25.60 10.78 -11.61
N TRP A 105 25.77 10.96 -10.29
CA TRP A 105 27.09 11.11 -9.68
C TRP A 105 27.98 9.89 -9.94
N LYS A 106 27.44 8.68 -9.79
CA LYS A 106 28.14 7.42 -10.10
C LYS A 106 28.58 7.34 -11.56
N LYS A 107 27.77 7.85 -12.49
CA LYS A 107 28.08 7.85 -13.93
C LYS A 107 29.22 8.79 -14.29
N ILE A 108 29.32 9.93 -13.62
CA ILE A 108 30.41 10.90 -13.85
C ILE A 108 31.64 10.65 -12.97
N TYR A 109 31.54 9.77 -11.97
CA TYR A 109 32.65 9.39 -11.10
C TYR A 109 33.80 8.79 -11.91
N CYS A 110 34.96 9.41 -11.77
CA CYS A 110 36.22 8.98 -12.35
C CYS A 110 37.13 8.46 -11.23
N ASP A 111 37.53 7.19 -11.34
CA ASP A 111 38.52 6.59 -10.44
C ASP A 111 39.96 6.99 -10.82
N PHE A 112 40.94 6.47 -10.08
CA PHE A 112 42.36 6.74 -10.33
C PHE A 112 42.93 6.04 -11.58
N THR A 113 42.16 5.15 -12.21
CA THR A 113 42.57 4.40 -13.42
C THR A 113 42.13 5.10 -14.70
N GLN A 114 41.15 6.00 -14.62
CA GLN A 114 40.55 6.71 -15.73
C GLN A 114 41.17 8.11 -15.89
N LYS A 115 41.21 8.61 -17.14
CA LYS A 115 41.61 10.00 -17.41
C LYS A 115 40.42 10.93 -17.11
N PRO A 116 40.53 11.84 -16.13
CA PRO A 116 39.42 12.72 -15.77
C PRO A 116 39.12 13.71 -16.91
N PRO A 117 37.83 14.06 -17.11
CA PRO A 117 37.46 15.17 -17.99
C PRO A 117 38.04 16.51 -17.50
N PRO A 118 38.20 17.52 -18.38
CA PRO A 118 38.88 18.78 -18.06
C PRO A 118 38.31 19.52 -16.83
N ASP A 119 36.99 19.45 -16.63
CA ASP A 119 36.26 20.13 -15.55
C ASP A 119 35.88 19.17 -14.39
N TYR A 120 36.57 18.04 -14.24
CA TYR A 120 36.26 17.05 -13.21
C TYR A 120 36.71 17.49 -11.82
N ASP A 121 35.75 17.65 -10.91
CA ASP A 121 36.00 17.86 -9.50
C ASP A 121 35.69 16.57 -8.71
N HIS A 122 36.73 15.79 -8.41
CA HIS A 122 36.60 14.52 -7.69
C HIS A 122 35.95 14.70 -6.31
N LYS A 123 36.28 15.77 -5.60
CA LYS A 123 35.75 16.02 -4.25
C LYS A 123 34.25 16.30 -4.33
N LYS A 124 33.84 17.18 -5.24
CA LYS A 124 32.41 17.49 -5.47
C LYS A 124 31.61 16.24 -5.81
N VAL A 125 32.13 15.36 -6.65
CA VAL A 125 31.44 14.12 -7.03
C VAL A 125 31.31 13.17 -5.84
N CYS A 126 32.39 12.93 -5.10
CA CYS A 126 32.37 12.08 -3.91
C CYS A 126 31.44 12.63 -2.81
N ASP A 127 31.46 13.95 -2.59
CA ASP A 127 30.58 14.63 -1.64
C ASP A 127 29.12 14.54 -2.08
N GLY A 128 28.82 14.69 -3.38
CA GLY A 128 27.48 14.52 -3.95
C GLY A 128 26.96 13.09 -3.80
N MET A 129 27.78 12.08 -4.11
CA MET A 129 27.44 10.66 -3.91
C MET A 129 27.12 10.37 -2.44
N ARG A 130 27.98 10.85 -1.53
CA ARG A 130 27.78 10.66 -0.09
C ARG A 130 26.50 11.34 0.38
N HIS A 131 26.26 12.57 -0.06
CA HIS A 131 25.07 13.33 0.32
C HIS A 131 23.78 12.60 -0.03
N GLU A 132 23.65 12.10 -1.26
CA GLU A 132 22.44 11.38 -1.69
C GLU A 132 22.32 10.01 -1.01
N PHE A 133 23.42 9.27 -0.91
CA PHE A 133 23.43 7.97 -0.26
C PHE A 133 23.05 8.06 1.22
N ASP A 134 23.62 9.02 1.96
CA ASP A 134 23.35 9.20 3.39
C ASP A 134 21.90 9.57 3.62
N TRP A 135 21.33 10.46 2.80
CA TRP A 135 19.92 10.80 2.91
C TRP A 135 19.01 9.57 2.72
N ILE A 136 19.29 8.72 1.71
CA ILE A 136 18.50 7.52 1.43
C ILE A 136 18.67 6.48 2.55
N LYS A 137 19.89 6.29 3.04
CA LYS A 137 20.20 5.42 4.18
C LYS A 137 19.41 5.82 5.41
N ASP A 138 19.31 7.13 5.67
CA ASP A 138 18.61 7.65 6.84
C ASP A 138 17.09 7.47 6.74
N GLN A 139 16.56 7.09 5.56
CA GLN A 139 15.15 6.75 5.38
C GLN A 139 14.75 5.34 5.85
N ILE A 140 15.69 4.44 6.18
CA ILE A 140 15.40 3.05 6.60
C ILE A 140 14.46 2.98 7.81
N VAL A 141 14.65 3.87 8.78
CA VAL A 141 13.86 3.94 10.02
C VAL A 141 12.54 4.72 9.82
N PRO A 142 12.54 5.96 9.30
CA PRO A 142 11.32 6.77 9.21
C PRO A 142 10.30 6.25 8.19
N VAL A 143 10.69 5.44 7.19
CA VAL A 143 9.75 4.87 6.21
C VAL A 143 8.59 4.16 6.90
N LYS A 144 8.86 3.34 7.92
CA LYS A 144 7.81 2.63 8.66
C LYS A 144 6.88 3.60 9.39
N ALA A 145 7.42 4.66 9.97
CA ALA A 145 6.64 5.66 10.68
C ALA A 145 5.72 6.46 9.74
N LYS A 146 6.22 6.85 8.55
CA LYS A 146 5.44 7.57 7.53
C LYS A 146 4.25 6.74 7.03
N PHE A 147 4.44 5.44 6.81
CA PHE A 147 3.38 4.55 6.33
C PHE A 147 2.45 4.02 7.43
N LYS A 148 2.86 4.08 8.72
CA LYS A 148 2.10 3.52 9.84
C LYS A 148 0.64 3.99 9.88
N LYS A 149 0.39 5.29 9.66
CA LYS A 149 -0.97 5.88 9.66
C LYS A 149 -1.91 5.21 8.65
N TYR A 150 -1.37 4.68 7.55
CA TYR A 150 -2.14 4.12 6.44
C TYR A 150 -2.27 2.59 6.50
N LEU A 151 -1.41 1.94 7.29
CA LEU A 151 -1.33 0.49 7.47
C LEU A 151 -1.89 0.02 8.81
N ASP A 152 -2.32 0.93 9.69
CA ASP A 152 -2.92 0.53 10.97
C ASP A 152 -4.31 -0.06 10.74
N LEU A 153 -4.47 -1.36 11.03
CA LEU A 153 -5.73 -2.09 10.89
C LEU A 153 -6.71 -1.81 12.05
N ASN A 154 -6.26 -1.12 13.11
CA ASN A 154 -7.06 -0.79 14.29
C ASN A 154 -8.05 0.36 14.08
N ASP A 155 -8.36 0.74 12.84
CA ASP A 155 -9.42 1.70 12.54
C ASP A 155 -10.81 1.05 12.78
N TYR A 156 -11.15 0.85 14.06
CA TYR A 156 -12.42 0.33 14.58
C TYR A 156 -13.58 1.34 14.42
N GLY A 157 -13.37 2.48 13.77
CA GLY A 157 -14.21 3.68 13.89
C GLY A 157 -15.53 3.68 13.11
N PHE A 158 -15.68 2.89 12.06
CA PHE A 158 -16.87 2.98 11.18
C PHE A 158 -18.04 2.09 11.62
N PHE A 159 -17.75 0.86 12.08
CA PHE A 159 -18.77 -0.13 12.39
C PHE A 159 -19.39 -0.02 13.79
N SER A 160 -18.71 0.57 14.78
CA SER A 160 -19.40 0.94 16.04
C SER A 160 -20.56 1.87 15.72
N ARG A 161 -20.35 2.82 14.81
CA ARG A 161 -21.34 3.83 14.41
C ARG A 161 -22.50 3.22 13.61
N ILE A 162 -22.25 2.31 12.67
CA ILE A 162 -23.32 1.66 11.88
C ILE A 162 -24.07 0.59 12.69
N LYS A 163 -23.39 -0.23 13.48
CA LYS A 163 -24.04 -1.21 14.37
C LYS A 163 -25.02 -0.49 15.30
N HIS A 164 -24.64 0.67 15.86
CA HIS A 164 -25.52 1.52 16.67
C HIS A 164 -26.69 2.17 15.90
N SER A 165 -26.57 2.40 14.60
CA SER A 165 -27.65 2.97 13.78
C SER A 165 -28.66 1.90 13.34
N VAL A 166 -28.20 0.72 12.93
CA VAL A 166 -29.06 -0.39 12.53
C VAL A 166 -29.80 -1.00 13.73
N LEU A 167 -29.12 -1.15 14.88
CA LEU A 167 -29.78 -1.54 16.14
C LEU A 167 -30.79 -0.51 16.63
N ARG A 168 -30.65 0.77 16.26
CA ARG A 168 -31.66 1.81 16.58
C ARG A 168 -32.89 1.72 15.68
N LEU A 169 -32.72 1.30 14.43
CA LEU A 169 -33.82 1.13 13.47
C LEU A 169 -34.63 -0.14 13.72
N LEU A 170 -34.00 -1.21 14.21
CA LEU A 170 -34.67 -2.48 14.56
C LEU A 170 -35.34 -2.47 15.95
N ARG A 171 -35.26 -1.36 16.70
CA ARG A 171 -35.85 -1.18 18.04
C ARG A 171 -37.01 -0.19 18.06
N ARG A 172 -37.52 0.21 16.89
CA ARG A 172 -38.80 0.90 16.69
C ARG A 172 -39.74 -0.04 15.99
#